data_AF-A0A0J5GL88-F1
#
_entry.id   AF-A0A0J5GL88-F1
#
_cell.length_a   1.000
_cell.length_b   1.000
_cell.length_c   1.000
_cell.angle_alpha   90.00
_cell.angle_beta   90.00
_cell.angle_gamma   90.00
#
_symmetry.space_group_name_H-M   'P 1'
#
loop_
_entity.id
_entity.type
_entity.pdbx_description
1 polymer ?
#
loop_
_entity_poly.entity_id
_entity_poly.type
_entity_poly.pdbx_seq_one_letter_code
_entity_poly.pdbx_strand_id
1 'polypeptide(L)'
;MNGTRVVYEILETNIDSVTTSLQEDQLNMHIKVISDGRLVENWDPDEDAYNPDYKKNLETTFEEELTNEVTHIIDLLQTKYKTDPIDLQKYVRVQQYPFWKQHKDDRNTVFEKASITYEVDLTIVDFGTRGKNQEGE
;
A
#
# COMPACT_ATOMS: atom_id res chain seq x y z
N MET A 1 17.46 11.36 7.13
CA MET A 1 17.93 10.26 7.99
C MET A 1 19.31 9.84 7.49
N ASN A 2 20.34 9.84 8.34
CA ASN A 2 21.59 9.16 8.02
C ASN A 2 21.24 7.67 7.89
N GLY A 3 21.20 7.15 6.65
CA GLY A 3 20.44 5.96 6.29
C GLY A 3 20.99 4.68 6.92
N THR A 4 20.44 4.30 8.06
CA THR A 4 20.56 2.94 8.57
C THR A 4 19.67 2.01 7.78
N ARG A 5 20.25 0.90 7.32
CA ARG A 5 19.54 -0.09 6.51
C ARG A 5 18.55 -0.82 7.39
N VAL A 6 17.28 -0.83 6.99
CA VAL A 6 16.25 -1.67 7.58
C VAL A 6 15.59 -2.44 6.44
N VAL A 7 15.35 -3.74 6.64
CA VAL A 7 14.73 -4.61 5.65
C VAL A 7 13.49 -5.23 6.26
N TYR A 8 12.35 -4.91 5.67
CA TYR A 8 11.06 -5.51 5.95
C TYR A 8 10.79 -6.64 4.94
N GLU A 9 10.50 -7.83 5.44
CA GLU A 9 10.04 -8.97 4.64
C GLU A 9 8.54 -9.13 4.82
N ILE A 10 7.81 -9.10 3.70
CA ILE A 10 6.37 -9.38 3.65
C ILE A 10 6.17 -10.88 3.94
N LEU A 11 5.36 -11.19 4.95
CA LEU A 11 4.93 -12.55 5.27
C LEU A 11 3.54 -12.84 4.71
N GLU A 12 2.62 -11.90 4.88
CA GLU A 12 1.25 -11.99 4.39
C GLU A 12 0.78 -10.62 3.87
N THR A 13 -0.03 -10.63 2.82
CA THR A 13 -0.64 -9.40 2.29
C THR A 13 -2.04 -9.69 1.79
N ASN A 14 -2.97 -8.80 2.13
CA ASN A 14 -4.37 -8.90 1.72
C ASN A 14 -4.87 -7.54 1.23
N ILE A 15 -5.69 -7.55 0.17
CA ILE A 15 -6.51 -6.38 -0.18
C ILE A 15 -7.68 -6.40 0.82
N ASP A 16 -7.64 -5.50 1.78
CA ASP A 16 -8.68 -5.35 2.80
C ASP A 16 -9.97 -4.83 2.17
N SER A 17 -9.85 -3.74 1.41
CA SER A 17 -10.99 -3.17 0.72
C SER A 17 -10.61 -2.44 -0.56
N VAL A 18 -11.55 -2.42 -1.49
CA VAL A 18 -11.55 -1.51 -2.63
C VAL A 18 -12.89 -0.82 -2.64
N THR A 19 -12.88 0.49 -2.51
CA THR A 19 -14.09 1.32 -2.52
C THR A 19 -14.07 2.19 -3.75
N THR A 20 -15.20 2.25 -4.46
CA THR A 20 -15.35 3.07 -5.66
C THR A 20 -16.50 4.04 -5.48
N SER A 21 -16.31 5.27 -5.95
CA SER A 21 -17.33 6.32 -5.92
C SER A 21 -17.24 7.17 -7.18
N LEU A 22 -18.31 7.92 -7.45
CA LEU A 22 -18.38 8.87 -8.55
C LEU A 22 -18.53 10.27 -7.97
N GLN A 23 -17.68 11.21 -8.41
CA GLN A 23 -17.80 12.62 -8.09
C GLN A 23 -17.79 13.39 -9.40
N GLU A 24 -18.90 14.04 -9.76
CA GLU A 24 -19.04 14.76 -11.04
C GLU A 24 -18.62 13.93 -12.26
N ASP A 25 -19.05 12.66 -12.30
CA ASP A 25 -18.69 11.64 -13.31
C ASP A 25 -17.20 11.25 -13.35
N GLN A 26 -16.37 11.74 -12.44
CA GLN A 26 -15.02 11.24 -12.21
C GLN A 26 -15.05 10.00 -11.31
N LEU A 27 -14.47 8.90 -11.79
CA LEU A 27 -14.29 7.68 -11.01
C LEU A 27 -13.20 7.90 -9.95
N ASN A 28 -13.55 7.63 -8.69
CA ASN A 28 -12.62 7.59 -7.57
C ASN A 28 -12.53 6.15 -7.06
N MET A 29 -11.31 5.70 -6.77
CA MET A 29 -11.02 4.40 -6.20
C MET A 29 -10.10 4.58 -5.00
N HIS A 30 -10.44 3.92 -3.90
CA HIS A 30 -9.62 3.85 -2.70
C HIS A 30 -9.32 2.39 -2.40
N ILE A 31 -8.05 2.03 -2.37
CA ILE A 31 -7.58 0.66 -2.20
C ILE A 31 -6.81 0.59 -0.89
N LYS A 32 -7.33 -0.18 0.06
CA LYS A 32 -6.66 -0.46 1.34
C LYS A 32 -6.04 -1.85 1.30
N VAL A 33 -4.76 -1.92 1.65
CA VAL A 33 -3.98 -3.15 1.73
C VAL A 33 -3.50 -3.33 3.15
N ILE A 34 -3.64 -4.54 3.70
CA ILE A 34 -3.05 -4.93 4.97
C ILE A 34 -1.85 -5.82 4.68
N SER A 35 -0.72 -5.55 5.35
CA SER A 35 0.51 -6.33 5.23
C SER A 35 1.07 -6.68 6.60
N ASP A 36 1.23 -7.97 6.84
CA ASP A 36 1.96 -8.48 8.00
C ASP A 36 3.34 -8.91 7.57
N GLY A 37 4.35 -8.55 8.36
CA GLY A 37 5.72 -8.87 8.00
C GLY A 37 6.69 -8.80 9.16
N ARG A 38 7.96 -9.02 8.85
CA ARG A 38 9.04 -9.08 9.84
C ARG A 38 10.25 -8.27 9.45
N LEU A 39 11.01 -7.85 10.45
CA LEU A 39 12.33 -7.26 10.22
C LEU A 39 13.38 -8.36 10.10
N VAL A 40 14.08 -8.40 8.97
CA VAL A 40 15.17 -9.36 8.73
C VAL A 40 16.55 -8.74 8.90
N GLU A 41 16.66 -7.44 8.67
CA GLU A 41 17.85 -6.65 9.00
C GLU A 41 17.42 -5.32 9.60
N ASN A 42 18.04 -4.94 10.71
CA ASN A 42 17.95 -3.61 11.28
C ASN A 42 19.35 -3.18 11.73
N TRP A 43 19.85 -2.09 11.14
CA TRP A 43 21.15 -1.54 11.46
C TRP A 43 21.07 -0.28 12.33
N ASP A 44 19.86 0.13 12.71
CA ASP A 44 19.61 1.27 13.57
C ASP A 44 20.35 1.12 14.92
N PRO A 45 21.27 2.05 15.27
CA PRO A 45 21.95 2.00 16.56
C PRO A 45 20.98 2.17 17.73
N ASP A 46 19.81 2.78 17.51
CA ASP A 46 18.78 3.02 18.50
C ASP A 46 17.64 1.98 18.39
N GLU A 47 17.89 0.82 17.76
CA GLU A 47 16.93 -0.28 17.65
C GLU A 47 16.38 -0.70 19.02
N ASP A 48 15.06 -0.60 19.18
CA ASP A 48 14.34 -1.13 20.33
C ASP A 48 13.02 -1.80 19.89
N ALA A 49 13.07 -3.11 19.72
CA ALA A 49 11.93 -3.93 19.32
C ALA A 49 10.78 -3.94 20.34
N TYR A 50 11.03 -3.57 21.59
CA TYR A 50 10.05 -3.57 22.67
C TYR A 50 9.42 -2.19 22.90
N ASN A 51 10.00 -1.13 22.34
CA ASN A 51 9.45 0.21 22.38
C ASN A 51 8.30 0.36 21.36
N PRO A 52 7.04 0.61 21.82
CA PRO A 52 5.90 0.78 20.94
C PRO A 52 6.03 1.95 19.96
N ASP A 53 6.67 3.05 20.39
CA ASP A 53 6.85 4.23 19.54
C ASP A 53 7.88 3.96 18.44
N TYR A 54 8.96 3.22 18.76
CA TYR A 54 9.96 2.78 17.79
C TYR A 54 9.31 1.92 16.70
N LYS A 55 8.56 0.90 17.12
CA LYS A 55 7.81 0.02 16.23
C LYS A 55 6.85 0.83 15.34
N LYS A 56 6.04 1.73 15.92
CA LYS A 56 5.05 2.47 15.15
C LYS A 56 5.69 3.42 14.14
N ASN A 57 6.80 4.06 14.50
CA ASN A 57 7.55 4.92 13.57
C ASN A 57 8.13 4.14 12.39
N LEU A 58 8.64 2.92 12.62
CA LEU A 58 9.09 2.04 11.54
C LEU A 58 7.93 1.62 10.65
N GLU A 59 6.81 1.18 11.23
CA GLU A 59 5.60 0.82 10.47
C GLU A 59 5.15 1.97 9.58
N THR A 60 5.00 3.17 10.12
CA THR A 60 4.62 4.37 9.35
C THR A 60 5.62 4.70 8.25
N THR A 61 6.93 4.54 8.50
CA THR A 61 7.93 4.75 7.45
C THR A 61 7.78 3.75 6.30
N PHE A 62 7.52 2.47 6.60
CA PHE A 62 7.28 1.47 5.56
C PHE A 62 5.95 1.66 4.84
N GLU A 63 4.89 2.06 5.56
CA GLU A 63 3.58 2.40 4.97
C GLU A 63 3.73 3.54 3.95
N GLU A 64 4.45 4.60 4.29
CA GLU A 64 4.73 5.74 3.40
C GLU A 64 5.52 5.31 2.16
N GLU A 65 6.61 4.55 2.32
CA GLU A 65 7.44 4.11 1.20
C GLU A 65 6.65 3.20 0.25
N LEU A 66 5.93 2.20 0.79
CA LEU A 66 5.13 1.30 -0.04
C LEU A 66 3.98 2.03 -0.73
N THR A 67 3.33 2.97 -0.05
CA THR A 67 2.29 3.81 -0.65
C THR A 67 2.84 4.64 -1.82
N ASN A 68 4.04 5.21 -1.66
CA ASN A 68 4.70 5.97 -2.72
C ASN A 68 5.08 5.09 -3.93
N GLU A 69 5.66 3.91 -3.69
CA GLU A 69 6.01 2.96 -4.77
C GLU A 69 4.78 2.50 -5.56
N VAL A 70 3.71 2.10 -4.87
CA VAL A 70 2.46 1.66 -5.51
C VAL A 70 1.82 2.81 -6.29
N THR A 71 1.79 4.01 -5.70
CA THR A 71 1.28 5.22 -6.37
C THR A 71 2.05 5.49 -7.66
N HIS A 72 3.39 5.37 -7.63
CA HIS A 72 4.22 5.56 -8.83
C HIS A 72 3.96 4.52 -9.92
N ILE A 73 3.83 3.24 -9.56
CA ILE A 73 3.52 2.17 -10.51
C ILE A 73 2.17 2.44 -11.18
N ILE A 74 1.18 2.88 -10.42
CA ILE A 74 -0.17 3.15 -10.93
C ILE A 74 -0.19 4.38 -11.81
N ASP A 75 0.52 5.43 -11.45
CA ASP A 75 0.71 6.59 -12.33
C ASP A 75 1.35 6.19 -13.66
N LEU A 76 2.35 5.30 -13.67
CA LEU A 76 2.92 4.75 -14.91
C LEU A 76 1.89 3.96 -15.72
N LEU A 77 1.04 3.16 -15.07
CA LEU A 77 -0.02 2.42 -15.73
C LEU A 77 -1.08 3.34 -16.33
N GLN A 78 -1.44 4.45 -15.66
CA GLN A 78 -2.40 5.44 -16.14
C GLN A 78 -1.83 6.32 -17.25
N THR A 79 -0.61 6.83 -17.10
CA THR A 79 -0.06 7.87 -17.99
C THR A 79 0.72 7.30 -19.17
N LYS A 80 1.62 6.34 -18.92
CA LYS A 80 2.56 5.81 -19.91
C LYS A 80 1.99 4.59 -20.64
N TYR A 81 1.46 3.62 -19.89
CA TYR A 81 0.99 2.36 -20.48
C TYR A 81 -0.50 2.39 -20.85
N LYS A 82 -1.27 3.29 -20.23
CA LYS A 82 -2.68 3.57 -20.56
C LYS A 82 -3.55 2.31 -20.55
N THR A 83 -3.31 1.44 -19.58
CA THR A 83 -3.99 0.16 -19.49
C THR A 83 -4.04 -0.34 -18.04
N ASP A 84 -5.10 -1.07 -17.72
CA ASP A 84 -5.35 -1.69 -16.41
C ASP A 84 -5.03 -3.20 -16.47
N PRO A 85 -3.76 -3.62 -16.29
CA PRO A 85 -3.38 -5.02 -16.34
C PRO A 85 -3.78 -5.81 -15.08
N ILE A 86 -4.18 -5.10 -14.01
CA ILE A 86 -4.53 -5.67 -12.70
C ILE A 86 -6.06 -5.78 -12.49
N ASP A 87 -6.84 -5.42 -13.52
CA ASP A 87 -8.31 -5.52 -13.60
C ASP A 87 -9.05 -4.82 -12.44
N LEU A 88 -8.62 -3.60 -12.06
CA LEU A 88 -9.33 -2.76 -11.08
C LEU A 88 -10.77 -2.45 -11.50
N GLN A 89 -11.03 -2.39 -12.80
CA GLN A 89 -12.37 -2.21 -13.37
C GLN A 89 -13.39 -3.29 -12.92
N LYS A 90 -12.95 -4.44 -12.40
CA LYS A 90 -13.87 -5.42 -11.79
C LYS A 90 -14.61 -4.87 -10.57
N TYR A 91 -13.97 -3.99 -9.79
CA TYR A 91 -14.59 -3.36 -8.61
C TYR A 91 -15.63 -2.32 -9.03
N VAL A 92 -15.33 -1.55 -10.07
CA VAL A 92 -16.28 -0.60 -10.69
C VAL A 92 -17.51 -1.33 -11.19
N ARG A 93 -17.35 -2.49 -11.84
CA ARG A 93 -18.47 -3.33 -12.29
C ARG A 93 -19.38 -3.76 -11.14
N VAL A 94 -18.83 -4.08 -9.98
CA VAL A 94 -19.58 -4.57 -8.82
C VAL A 94 -20.29 -3.42 -8.10
N GLN A 95 -19.60 -2.29 -7.90
CA GLN A 95 -20.06 -1.22 -7.02
C GLN A 95 -20.74 -0.06 -7.77
N GLN A 96 -20.35 0.19 -9.03
CA GLN A 96 -20.83 1.28 -9.88
C GLN A 96 -21.34 0.74 -11.23
N TYR A 97 -22.15 -0.33 -11.20
CA TYR A 97 -22.58 -1.05 -12.40
C TYR A 97 -23.16 -0.18 -13.53
N PRO A 98 -24.04 0.82 -13.28
CA PRO A 98 -24.56 1.68 -14.34
C PRO A 98 -23.46 2.44 -15.08
N PHE A 99 -22.52 3.02 -14.34
CA PHE A 99 -21.35 3.72 -14.89
C PHE A 99 -20.46 2.77 -15.66
N TRP A 100 -20.15 1.60 -15.09
CA TRP A 100 -19.36 0.56 -15.79
C TRP A 100 -20.03 0.12 -17.10
N LYS A 101 -21.34 -0.09 -17.10
CA LYS A 101 -22.10 -0.54 -18.29
C LYS A 101 -22.06 0.50 -19.41
N GLN A 102 -22.12 1.79 -19.06
CA GLN A 102 -22.00 2.89 -20.00
C GLN A 102 -20.58 2.99 -20.59
N HIS A 103 -19.56 2.70 -19.77
CA HIS A 103 -18.16 2.92 -20.15
C HIS A 103 -17.33 1.64 -20.37
N LYS A 104 -18.00 0.51 -20.64
CA LYS A 104 -17.35 -0.80 -20.78
C LYS A 104 -16.46 -0.91 -22.03
N ASP A 105 -16.73 -0.08 -23.04
CA ASP A 105 -16.02 -0.10 -24.33
C ASP A 105 -14.84 0.90 -24.33
N ASP A 106 -14.81 1.86 -23.40
CA ASP A 106 -13.76 2.85 -23.17
C ASP A 106 -13.08 2.70 -21.78
N ARG A 107 -13.04 1.46 -21.26
CA ARG A 107 -12.46 1.12 -19.93
C ARG A 107 -11.05 1.66 -19.69
N ASN A 108 -10.20 1.69 -20.72
CA ASN A 108 -8.85 2.24 -20.59
C ASN A 108 -8.90 3.75 -20.37
N THR A 109 -9.72 4.50 -21.11
CA THR A 109 -9.90 5.95 -20.93
C THR A 109 -10.43 6.28 -19.53
N VAL A 110 -11.38 5.47 -19.02
CA VAL A 110 -11.87 5.62 -17.64
C VAL A 110 -10.75 5.38 -16.64
N PHE A 111 -9.95 4.34 -16.83
CA PHE A 111 -8.81 4.03 -15.95
C PHE A 111 -7.76 5.15 -15.96
N GLU A 112 -7.40 5.68 -17.13
CA GLU A 112 -6.45 6.80 -17.28
C GLU A 112 -6.86 8.05 -16.48
N LYS A 113 -8.17 8.31 -16.34
CA LYS A 113 -8.72 9.50 -15.68
C LYS A 113 -9.16 9.27 -14.23
N ALA A 114 -9.16 8.02 -13.77
CA ALA A 114 -9.61 7.68 -12.43
C ALA A 114 -8.68 8.30 -11.39
N SER A 115 -9.25 8.84 -10.32
CA SER A 115 -8.50 9.17 -9.12
C SER A 115 -8.32 7.88 -8.32
N ILE A 116 -7.09 7.43 -8.13
CA ILE A 116 -6.80 6.17 -7.42
C ILE A 116 -5.89 6.48 -6.23
N THR A 117 -6.37 6.15 -5.04
CA THR A 117 -5.65 6.34 -3.78
C THR A 117 -5.36 5.00 -3.13
N TYR A 118 -4.22 4.94 -2.45
CA TYR A 118 -3.73 3.74 -1.77
C TYR A 118 -3.52 4.04 -0.30
N GLU A 119 -3.93 3.10 0.54
CA GLU A 119 -3.62 3.06 1.96
C GLU A 119 -2.98 1.71 2.25
N VAL A 120 -1.82 1.74 2.90
CA VAL A 120 -1.15 0.55 3.42
C VAL A 120 -1.27 0.59 4.93
N ASP A 121 -1.76 -0.49 5.51
CA ASP A 121 -1.81 -0.74 6.94
C ASP A 121 -0.83 -1.90 7.22
N LEU A 122 0.32 -1.57 7.81
CA LEU A 122 1.44 -2.50 7.94
C LEU A 122 1.68 -2.83 9.40
N THR A 123 1.73 -4.12 9.70
CA THR A 123 2.08 -4.62 11.04
C THR A 123 3.41 -5.39 11.02
N ILE A 124 4.34 -4.98 11.88
CA ILE A 124 5.54 -5.77 12.19
C ILE A 124 5.14 -6.80 13.24
N VAL A 125 5.12 -8.08 12.86
CA VAL A 125 4.74 -9.20 13.73
C VAL A 125 5.95 -9.94 14.31
N ASP A 126 7.15 -9.71 13.78
CA ASP A 126 8.39 -10.34 14.22
C ASP A 126 9.60 -9.41 13.95
N PHE A 127 10.53 -9.32 14.91
CA PHE A 127 11.76 -8.53 14.84
C PHE A 127 13.00 -9.41 14.54
N GLY A 128 12.79 -10.68 14.21
CA GLY A 128 13.86 -11.63 13.92
C GLY A 128 14.75 -11.88 15.13
N THR A 129 16.03 -12.14 14.88
CA THR A 129 16.99 -12.57 15.93
C THR A 129 17.63 -11.43 16.72
N ARG A 130 17.32 -10.16 16.45
CA ARG A 130 17.97 -8.99 17.08
C ARG A 130 17.13 -8.26 18.14
N GLY A 131 15.97 -8.78 18.52
CA GLY A 131 15.21 -8.28 19.67
C GLY A 131 15.99 -8.45 20.98
N LYS A 132 16.88 -7.51 21.30
CA LYS A 132 17.61 -7.48 22.57
C LYS A 132 16.74 -6.80 23.62
N ASN A 133 16.34 -7.53 24.65
CA ASN A 133 15.91 -6.94 25.91
C ASN A 133 17.10 -6.12 26.47
N GLN A 134 16.96 -4.81 26.60
CA GLN A 134 17.79 -4.02 27.52
C GLN A 134 17.13 -3.98 28.90
N GLU A 135 17.02 -5.14 29.54
CA GLU A 135 16.81 -5.19 30.99
C GLU A 135 18.03 -5.86 31.63
N GLY A 136 18.85 -5.04 32.28
CA GLY A 136 19.80 -5.47 33.32
C GLY A 136 21.29 -5.43 32.96
N GLU A 137 21.91 -4.25 33.10
CA GLU A 137 23.22 -4.10 33.76
C GLU A 137 23.10 -3.04 34.87
#